data_AF-A0A168LQR2-F1
#
_entry.id   AF-A0A168LQR2-F1
#
_cell.length_a   1.000
_cell.length_b   1.000
_cell.length_c   1.000
_cell.angle_alpha   90.00
_cell.angle_beta   90.00
_cell.angle_gamma   90.00
#
_symmetry.space_group_name_H-M   'P 1'
#
loop_
_entity.id
_entity.type
_entity.pdbx_description
1 polymer ?
#
loop_
_entity_poly.entity_id
_entity_poly.type
_entity_poly.pdbx_seq_one_letter_code
_entity_poly.pdbx_strand_id
1 'polypeptide(L)'
;MHRRPTKRYPVEKNKEEEDDDDDDDKEDADKEFLQGLMKAWYVVYTMKQSLKAQECVFNDFLVFPYTKCLALVVRETIEDCHAEFVVGETPLEAMKKQLDEEDGSSLCFADVVIKLFGLKEAEVVLLDTSSHFGCTDNGKISFDHHKGLFGTLAMLKSIADSYYFGKVETFAKIKVLFLQAAGHRVYAWSMRYVEDGPAYELWLEDVLDIHVKFEEREEMLPRAVSFWWLLKELVAETTKQIMMLRDEHSEELRKHRFSPSPSTNLADQINPSILKLTEEDDKTGLHKIGPFYHK
;
A
#
# COMPACT_ATOMS: atom_id res chain seq x y z
N MET A 1 6.16 64.64 41.43
CA MET A 1 6.34 63.83 40.20
C MET A 1 5.60 62.51 40.36
N HIS A 2 4.42 62.37 39.76
CA HIS A 2 3.64 61.13 39.74
C HIS A 2 3.73 60.54 38.31
N ARG A 3 4.27 59.32 38.19
CA ARG A 3 4.27 58.55 36.93
C ARG A 3 2.98 57.71 36.86
N ARG A 4 2.23 57.85 35.77
CA ARG A 4 1.13 56.92 35.41
C ARG A 4 1.71 55.66 34.74
N PRO A 5 1.15 54.46 34.95
CA PRO A 5 1.47 53.28 34.16
C PRO A 5 0.56 53.22 32.92
N THR A 6 1.18 53.06 31.75
CA THR A 6 0.51 52.75 30.48
C THR A 6 0.17 51.26 30.42
N LYS A 7 -1.12 50.92 30.30
CA LYS A 7 -1.58 49.57 29.98
C LYS A 7 -1.24 49.25 28.51
N ARG A 8 -0.53 48.15 28.26
CA ARG A 8 -0.47 47.50 26.95
C ARG A 8 -1.57 46.45 26.88
N TYR A 9 -2.45 46.55 25.89
CA TYR A 9 -3.35 45.47 25.51
C TYR A 9 -2.58 44.50 24.60
N PRO A 10 -2.82 43.18 24.68
CA PRO A 10 -2.29 42.24 23.70
C PRO A 10 -3.05 42.41 22.37
N VAL A 11 -2.29 42.45 21.28
CA VAL A 11 -2.79 42.33 19.92
C VAL A 11 -3.16 40.86 19.72
N GLU A 12 -4.43 40.57 19.46
CA GLU A 12 -4.87 39.29 18.91
C GLU A 12 -4.18 39.11 17.56
N LYS A 13 -3.33 38.09 17.45
CA LYS A 13 -2.90 37.59 16.14
C LYS A 13 -4.03 36.77 15.57
N ASN A 14 -4.53 37.20 14.41
CA ASN A 14 -5.49 36.47 13.59
C ASN A 14 -4.99 35.05 13.30
N LYS A 15 -5.92 34.12 13.29
CA LYS A 15 -5.76 32.67 13.18
C LYS A 15 -6.27 32.16 11.82
N GLU A 16 -6.22 33.00 10.79
CA GLU A 16 -6.94 32.79 9.52
C GLU A 16 -6.00 32.60 8.31
N GLU A 17 -4.70 32.29 8.51
CA GLU A 17 -3.73 32.13 7.40
C GLU A 17 -3.14 30.70 7.30
N GLU A 18 -3.67 29.70 8.01
CA GLU A 18 -3.13 28.31 7.97
C GLU A 18 -4.00 27.32 7.17
N ASP A 19 -5.18 27.72 6.65
CA ASP A 19 -6.11 26.79 5.98
C ASP A 19 -6.13 26.90 4.44
N ASP A 20 -5.55 27.93 3.83
CA ASP A 20 -5.59 28.14 2.36
C ASP A 20 -4.44 27.44 1.61
N ASP A 21 -3.28 27.21 2.24
CA ASP A 21 -2.09 26.65 1.56
C ASP A 21 -2.16 25.12 1.37
N ASP A 22 -2.80 24.39 2.30
CA ASP A 22 -2.88 22.90 2.26
C ASP A 22 -3.77 22.38 1.11
N ASP A 23 -4.80 23.13 0.72
CA ASP A 23 -5.70 22.74 -0.37
C ASP A 23 -5.05 22.96 -1.75
N ASP A 24 -4.22 23.99 -1.91
CA ASP A 24 -3.48 24.29 -3.13
C ASP A 24 -2.39 23.23 -3.40
N ASP A 25 -1.63 22.84 -2.38
CA ASP A 25 -0.58 21.81 -2.49
C ASP A 25 -1.15 20.43 -2.85
N LYS A 26 -2.31 20.08 -2.27
CA LYS A 26 -3.02 18.85 -2.61
C LYS A 26 -3.57 18.88 -4.04
N GLU A 27 -4.13 20.00 -4.49
CA GLU A 27 -4.63 20.14 -5.85
C GLU A 27 -3.49 19.96 -6.87
N ASP A 28 -2.32 20.51 -6.59
CA ASP A 28 -1.15 20.39 -7.44
C ASP A 28 -0.59 18.96 -7.48
N ALA A 29 -0.50 18.28 -6.33
CA ALA A 29 -0.13 16.86 -6.28
C ALA A 29 -1.10 15.98 -7.09
N ASP A 30 -2.40 16.28 -7.06
CA ASP A 30 -3.43 15.58 -7.83
C ASP A 30 -3.28 15.80 -9.35
N LYS A 31 -2.95 17.03 -9.78
CA LYS A 31 -2.64 17.34 -11.19
C LYS A 31 -1.39 16.58 -11.64
N GLU A 32 -0.33 16.56 -10.83
CA GLU A 32 0.90 15.83 -11.13
C GLU A 32 0.66 14.33 -11.23
N PHE A 33 -0.14 13.77 -10.33
CA PHE A 33 -0.54 12.36 -10.36
C PHE A 33 -1.26 12.04 -11.67
N LEU A 34 -2.29 12.80 -12.04
CA LEU A 34 -3.00 12.62 -13.32
C LEU A 34 -2.06 12.75 -14.52
N GLN A 35 -1.17 13.74 -14.52
CA GLN A 35 -0.19 13.91 -15.58
C GLN A 35 0.74 12.69 -15.69
N GLY A 36 1.16 12.12 -14.56
CA GLY A 36 1.94 10.90 -14.47
C GLY A 36 1.21 9.70 -15.10
N LEU A 37 -0.06 9.49 -14.76
CA LEU A 37 -0.89 8.43 -15.34
C LEU A 37 -1.02 8.59 -16.86
N MET A 38 -1.26 9.82 -17.34
CA MET A 38 -1.39 10.09 -18.78
C MET A 38 -0.07 9.85 -19.54
N LYS A 39 1.06 10.25 -18.96
CA LYS A 39 2.39 9.98 -19.53
C LYS A 39 2.65 8.48 -19.60
N ALA A 40 2.32 7.72 -18.55
CA ALA A 40 2.47 6.27 -18.54
C ALA A 40 1.64 5.61 -19.65
N TRP A 41 0.37 6.01 -19.83
CA TRP A 41 -0.45 5.50 -20.93
C TRP A 41 0.06 5.86 -22.30
N TYR A 42 0.53 7.10 -22.48
CA TYR A 42 1.13 7.52 -23.74
C TYR A 42 2.32 6.63 -24.13
N VAL A 43 3.15 6.25 -23.15
CA VAL A 43 4.25 5.29 -23.38
C VAL A 43 3.71 3.93 -23.82
N VAL A 44 2.68 3.39 -23.17
CA VAL A 44 2.04 2.12 -23.57
C VAL A 44 1.55 2.17 -25.03
N TYR A 45 0.96 3.28 -25.48
CA TYR A 45 0.47 3.40 -26.86
C TYR A 45 1.55 3.63 -27.91
N THR A 46 2.71 4.13 -27.52
CA THR A 46 3.79 4.49 -28.45
C THR A 46 4.96 3.52 -28.44
N MET A 47 4.99 2.59 -27.48
CA MET A 47 6.03 1.57 -27.40
C MET A 47 5.99 0.65 -28.62
N LYS A 48 7.17 0.19 -29.03
CA LYS A 48 7.33 -0.78 -30.13
C LYS A 48 7.47 -2.22 -29.64
N GLN A 49 7.75 -2.39 -28.34
CA GLN A 49 7.92 -3.71 -27.73
C GLN A 49 6.55 -4.31 -27.40
N SER A 50 6.43 -5.63 -27.54
CA SER A 50 5.23 -6.34 -27.13
C SER A 50 5.28 -6.60 -25.62
N LEU A 51 4.24 -6.21 -24.87
CA LEU A 51 4.12 -6.55 -23.44
C LEU A 51 4.06 -8.08 -23.21
N LYS A 52 3.76 -8.86 -24.25
CA LYS A 52 3.75 -10.32 -24.20
C LYS A 52 5.14 -10.94 -24.28
N ALA A 53 6.17 -10.12 -24.53
CA ALA A 53 7.52 -10.63 -24.77
C ALA A 53 8.12 -11.23 -23.48
N GLN A 54 8.10 -10.46 -22.39
CA GLN A 54 8.66 -10.82 -21.10
C GLN A 54 7.93 -10.07 -19.98
N GLU A 55 8.01 -10.61 -18.76
CA GLU A 55 7.44 -9.98 -17.57
C GLU A 55 8.07 -8.62 -17.27
N CYS A 56 9.38 -8.47 -17.42
CA CYS A 56 10.06 -7.18 -17.23
C CYS A 56 9.52 -6.08 -18.17
N VAL A 57 9.19 -6.42 -19.42
CA VAL A 57 8.57 -5.48 -20.37
C VAL A 57 7.17 -5.10 -19.90
N PHE A 58 6.39 -6.05 -19.40
CA PHE A 58 5.07 -5.76 -18.84
C PHE A 58 5.18 -4.80 -17.63
N ASN A 59 6.11 -5.09 -16.74
CA ASN A 59 6.34 -4.30 -15.53
C ASN A 59 6.85 -2.89 -15.83
N ASP A 60 7.90 -2.76 -16.63
CA ASP A 60 8.54 -1.47 -16.93
C ASP A 60 7.61 -0.49 -17.64
N PHE A 61 6.75 -0.99 -18.53
CA PHE A 61 5.90 -0.13 -19.35
C PHE A 61 4.49 0.07 -18.78
N LEU A 62 3.96 -0.88 -18.02
CA LEU A 62 2.56 -0.82 -17.59
C LEU A 62 2.35 -0.87 -16.08
N VAL A 63 3.14 -1.61 -15.31
CA VAL A 63 2.82 -1.77 -13.89
C VAL A 63 3.59 -0.77 -13.04
N PHE A 64 4.91 -0.72 -13.19
CA PHE A 64 5.80 0.11 -12.39
C PHE A 64 5.57 1.62 -12.54
N PRO A 65 5.32 2.20 -13.74
CA PRO A 65 5.11 3.63 -13.86
C PRO A 65 3.94 4.16 -13.01
N TYR A 66 2.86 3.37 -12.91
CA TYR A 66 1.65 3.77 -12.21
C TYR A 66 1.80 3.61 -10.70
N THR A 67 2.38 2.50 -10.26
CA THR A 67 2.69 2.28 -8.84
C THR A 67 3.73 3.29 -8.33
N LYS A 68 4.66 3.75 -9.19
CA LYS A 68 5.55 4.89 -8.87
C LYS A 68 4.75 6.18 -8.68
N CYS A 69 3.83 6.50 -9.57
CA CYS A 69 2.96 7.69 -9.42
C CYS A 69 2.18 7.63 -8.10
N LEU A 70 1.70 6.44 -7.72
CA LEU A 70 0.99 6.20 -6.46
C LEU A 70 1.86 6.50 -5.23
N ALA A 71 3.11 6.00 -5.20
CA ALA A 71 4.03 6.30 -4.10
C ALA A 71 4.35 7.80 -4.02
N LEU A 72 4.60 8.43 -5.17
CA LEU A 72 4.93 9.86 -5.25
C LEU A 72 3.79 10.72 -4.71
N VAL A 73 2.56 10.54 -5.21
CA VAL A 73 1.44 11.38 -4.77
C VAL A 73 1.16 11.21 -3.27
N VAL A 74 1.30 10.00 -2.71
CA VAL A 74 1.14 9.78 -1.26
C VAL A 74 2.23 10.50 -0.47
N ARG A 75 3.47 10.50 -0.97
CA ARG A 75 4.59 11.21 -0.35
C ARG A 75 4.39 12.72 -0.33
N GLU A 76 3.88 13.29 -1.42
CA GLU A 76 3.66 14.74 -1.50
C GLU A 76 2.40 15.19 -0.74
N THR A 77 1.38 14.34 -0.61
CA THR A 77 0.11 14.71 0.03
C THR A 77 0.00 14.37 1.52
N ILE A 78 0.93 13.57 2.05
CA ILE A 78 0.93 13.18 3.46
C ILE A 78 2.30 13.44 4.07
N GLU A 79 2.37 14.47 4.91
CA GLU A 79 3.56 14.83 5.63
C GLU A 79 4.11 13.69 6.49
N ASP A 80 5.43 13.66 6.65
CA ASP A 80 6.18 12.71 7.47
C ASP A 80 5.96 11.21 7.15
N CYS A 81 5.25 10.85 6.08
CA CYS A 81 5.09 9.44 5.71
C CYS A 81 6.31 8.88 4.97
N HIS A 82 6.98 9.73 4.18
CA HIS A 82 8.10 9.38 3.29
C HIS A 82 7.81 8.11 2.48
N ALA A 83 6.67 8.09 1.78
CA ALA A 83 6.29 6.96 0.93
C ALA A 83 7.24 6.82 -0.25
N GLU A 84 7.72 5.60 -0.49
CA GLU A 84 8.69 5.32 -1.55
C GLU A 84 8.35 4.03 -2.27
N PHE A 85 8.56 4.05 -3.59
CA PHE A 85 8.45 2.89 -4.47
C PHE A 85 9.76 2.09 -4.43
N VAL A 86 9.71 0.87 -3.90
CA VAL A 86 10.85 -0.03 -3.82
C VAL A 86 10.68 -1.14 -4.85
N VAL A 87 11.63 -1.22 -5.78
CA VAL A 87 11.57 -2.12 -6.94
C VAL A 87 12.52 -3.30 -6.82
N GLY A 88 12.14 -4.38 -7.49
CA GLY A 88 12.95 -5.58 -7.68
C GLY A 88 12.49 -6.68 -6.75
N GLU A 89 12.97 -7.91 -6.99
CA GLU A 89 12.87 -9.08 -6.11
C GLU A 89 13.42 -8.71 -4.72
N THR A 90 12.65 -7.92 -4.00
CA THR A 90 13.01 -7.31 -2.73
C THR A 90 12.37 -8.18 -1.67
N PRO A 91 13.14 -8.64 -0.69
CA PRO A 91 12.57 -9.34 0.44
C PRO A 91 11.47 -8.50 1.06
N LEU A 92 10.28 -9.09 1.20
CA LEU A 92 9.23 -8.47 2.00
C LEU A 92 9.70 -8.49 3.46
N GLU A 93 10.02 -7.32 4.00
CA GLU A 93 10.63 -7.22 5.34
C GLU A 93 9.64 -7.70 6.40
N ALA A 94 8.35 -7.51 6.17
CA ALA A 94 7.31 -8.09 7.00
C ALA A 94 7.39 -9.61 7.07
N MET A 95 7.56 -10.32 5.94
CA MET A 95 7.69 -11.78 5.95
C MET A 95 8.93 -12.23 6.71
N LYS A 96 10.05 -11.53 6.53
CA LYS A 96 11.29 -11.81 7.25
C LYS A 96 11.12 -11.66 8.76
N LYS A 97 10.48 -10.57 9.21
CA LYS A 97 10.20 -10.30 10.62
C LYS A 97 9.28 -11.35 11.26
N GLN A 98 8.29 -11.83 10.51
CA GLN A 98 7.26 -12.72 11.06
C GLN A 98 7.60 -14.21 10.99
N LEU A 99 8.60 -14.60 10.20
CA LEU A 99 9.03 -15.99 10.06
C LEU A 99 10.38 -16.27 10.74
N ASP A 100 10.96 -15.30 11.43
CA ASP A 100 12.28 -15.38 12.08
C ASP A 100 13.40 -15.90 11.14
N GLU A 101 13.33 -15.56 9.85
CA GLU A 101 14.28 -16.03 8.83
C GLU A 101 15.52 -15.12 8.78
N GLU A 102 16.60 -15.51 9.48
CA GLU A 102 17.88 -14.76 9.49
C GLU A 102 18.75 -15.00 8.23
N ASP A 103 18.63 -16.16 7.58
CA ASP A 103 19.63 -16.66 6.61
C ASP A 103 19.36 -16.35 5.13
N GLY A 104 18.33 -15.57 4.80
CA GLY A 104 18.10 -14.97 3.48
C GLY A 104 17.87 -15.92 2.28
N SER A 105 18.14 -17.21 2.42
CA SER A 105 17.97 -18.27 1.40
C SER A 105 16.51 -18.64 1.12
N SER A 106 15.59 -17.87 1.70
CA SER A 106 14.25 -18.29 2.06
C SER A 106 13.22 -17.15 1.91
N LEU A 107 13.63 -15.97 1.43
CA LEU A 107 12.82 -14.76 1.48
C LEU A 107 11.63 -14.80 0.50
N CYS A 108 10.47 -14.30 0.95
CA CYS A 108 9.37 -13.99 0.05
C CYS A 108 9.68 -12.69 -0.67
N PHE A 109 9.86 -12.74 -1.98
CA PHE A 109 10.22 -11.59 -2.80
C PHE A 109 8.98 -10.98 -3.43
N ALA A 110 8.82 -9.67 -3.38
CA ALA A 110 7.82 -8.95 -4.15
C ALA A 110 8.46 -8.37 -5.42
N ASP A 111 7.66 -8.08 -6.45
CA ASP A 111 8.16 -7.27 -7.58
C ASP A 111 8.31 -5.80 -7.17
N VAL A 112 7.35 -5.30 -6.40
CA VAL A 112 7.34 -3.96 -5.84
C VAL A 112 6.72 -3.96 -4.45
N VAL A 113 7.26 -3.11 -3.59
CA VAL A 113 6.63 -2.71 -2.33
C VAL A 113 6.57 -1.17 -2.26
N ILE A 114 5.45 -0.60 -1.78
CA ILE A 114 5.45 0.79 -1.30
C ILE A 114 5.70 0.78 0.20
N LYS A 115 6.77 1.46 0.61
CA LYS A 115 7.20 1.56 2.02
C LYS A 115 7.04 2.99 2.52
N LEU A 116 6.61 3.13 3.78
CA LEU A 116 6.49 4.40 4.48
C LEU A 116 7.70 4.57 5.40
N PHE A 117 8.79 5.18 4.90
CA PHE A 117 10.05 5.31 5.64
C PHE A 117 9.93 6.17 6.90
N GLY A 118 8.98 7.11 6.92
CA GLY A 118 8.70 7.92 8.11
C GLY A 118 7.87 7.20 9.18
N LEU A 119 7.29 6.03 8.84
CA LEU A 119 6.43 5.24 9.72
C LEU A 119 7.02 3.85 10.00
N LYS A 120 8.28 3.82 10.47
CA LYS A 120 9.03 2.59 10.79
C LYS A 120 9.12 1.61 9.61
N GLU A 121 9.22 2.16 8.40
CA GLU A 121 9.30 1.40 7.15
C GLU A 121 8.10 0.45 6.96
N ALA A 122 6.91 0.89 7.39
CA ALA A 122 5.69 0.12 7.19
C ALA A 122 5.45 -0.14 5.70
N GLU A 123 5.25 -1.41 5.35
CA GLU A 123 4.93 -1.85 3.99
C GLU A 123 3.41 -1.78 3.82
N VAL A 124 2.92 -1.01 2.84
CA VAL A 124 1.48 -0.72 2.68
C VAL A 124 0.89 -1.14 1.34
N VAL A 125 1.73 -1.33 0.31
CA VAL A 125 1.34 -1.94 -0.96
C VAL A 125 2.34 -3.02 -1.32
N LEU A 126 1.82 -4.18 -1.70
CA LEU A 126 2.56 -5.30 -2.27
C LEU A 126 2.09 -5.50 -3.71
N LEU A 127 3.02 -5.66 -4.65
CA LEU A 127 2.72 -5.99 -6.05
C LEU A 127 3.43 -7.29 -6.44
N ASP A 128 2.67 -8.21 -7.03
CA ASP A 128 3.20 -9.34 -7.77
C ASP A 128 2.64 -9.38 -9.20
N THR A 129 3.50 -9.73 -10.14
CA THR A 129 3.20 -9.88 -11.56
C THR A 129 3.25 -11.34 -11.91
N SER A 130 2.09 -11.89 -12.31
CA SER A 130 1.98 -13.29 -12.67
C SER A 130 2.35 -13.50 -14.14
N SER A 131 3.64 -13.35 -14.44
CA SER A 131 4.24 -13.48 -15.76
C SER A 131 3.95 -12.32 -16.71
N HIS A 132 4.29 -12.51 -17.99
CA HIS A 132 4.10 -11.50 -19.04
C HIS A 132 2.60 -11.21 -19.30
N PHE A 133 2.35 -10.08 -19.96
CA PHE A 133 1.00 -9.67 -20.34
C PHE A 133 0.27 -10.75 -21.14
N GLY A 134 -0.98 -11.00 -20.77
CA GLY A 134 -1.85 -12.01 -21.38
C GLY A 134 -1.52 -13.45 -21.04
N CYS A 135 -0.64 -13.71 -20.06
CA CYS A 135 -0.37 -15.06 -19.58
C CYS A 135 -1.65 -15.70 -19.00
N THR A 136 -1.83 -17.00 -19.27
CA THR A 136 -2.97 -17.79 -18.79
C THR A 136 -2.53 -18.99 -17.95
N ASP A 137 -1.31 -18.97 -17.40
CA ASP A 137 -0.85 -19.99 -16.44
C ASP A 137 -1.57 -19.80 -15.11
N ASN A 138 -2.71 -20.48 -14.96
CA ASN A 138 -3.51 -20.46 -13.74
C ASN A 138 -2.74 -20.98 -12.51
N GLY A 139 -1.73 -21.83 -12.71
CA GLY A 139 -0.88 -22.29 -11.62
C GLY A 139 -0.04 -21.14 -11.07
N LYS A 140 0.63 -20.38 -11.96
CA LYS A 140 1.44 -19.21 -11.58
C LYS A 140 0.57 -18.11 -10.98
N ILE A 141 -0.52 -17.77 -11.66
CA ILE A 141 -1.48 -16.75 -11.20
C ILE A 141 -2.04 -17.08 -9.81
N SER A 142 -2.42 -18.33 -9.55
CA SER A 142 -2.93 -18.75 -8.25
C SER A 142 -1.83 -18.76 -7.18
N PHE A 143 -0.64 -19.24 -7.53
CA PHE A 143 0.51 -19.24 -6.62
C PHE A 143 0.85 -17.83 -6.14
N ASP A 144 1.04 -16.89 -7.07
CA ASP A 144 1.37 -15.50 -6.72
C ASP A 144 0.24 -14.83 -5.93
N HIS A 145 -1.02 -15.19 -6.18
CA HIS A 145 -2.12 -14.68 -5.37
C HIS A 145 -2.03 -15.10 -3.90
N HIS A 146 -1.77 -16.38 -3.64
CA HIS A 146 -1.64 -16.87 -2.27
C HIS A 146 -0.37 -16.34 -1.59
N LYS A 147 0.72 -16.19 -2.36
CA LYS A 147 1.93 -15.52 -1.89
C LYS A 147 1.64 -14.07 -1.48
N GLY A 148 0.90 -13.32 -2.29
CA GLY A 148 0.46 -11.97 -1.97
C GLY A 148 -0.47 -11.89 -0.76
N LEU A 149 -1.36 -12.87 -0.59
CA LEU A 149 -2.22 -13.00 0.61
C LEU A 149 -1.38 -13.18 1.88
N PHE A 150 -0.44 -14.12 1.91
CA PHE A 150 0.40 -14.30 3.10
C PHE A 150 1.34 -13.12 3.33
N GLY A 151 1.86 -12.51 2.25
CA GLY A 151 2.63 -11.28 2.33
C GLY A 151 1.86 -10.14 3.01
N THR A 152 0.61 -9.91 2.61
CA THR A 152 -0.24 -8.87 3.22
C THR A 152 -0.63 -9.17 4.66
N LEU A 153 -0.84 -10.45 5.04
CA LEU A 153 -1.02 -10.83 6.44
C LEU A 153 0.23 -10.48 7.28
N ALA A 154 1.43 -10.76 6.75
CA ALA A 154 2.67 -10.39 7.42
C ALA A 154 2.83 -8.87 7.54
N MET A 155 2.43 -8.10 6.52
CA MET A 155 2.46 -6.63 6.56
C MET A 155 1.56 -6.09 7.68
N LEU A 156 0.31 -6.57 7.79
CA LEU A 156 -0.59 -6.19 8.90
C LEU A 156 0.02 -6.52 10.27
N LYS A 157 0.52 -7.74 10.42
CA LYS A 157 1.16 -8.17 11.67
C LYS A 157 2.35 -7.29 12.04
N SER A 158 3.20 -6.95 11.07
CA SER A 158 4.36 -6.09 11.28
C SER A 158 3.99 -4.66 11.68
N ILE A 159 2.87 -4.12 11.16
CA ILE A 159 2.32 -2.83 11.60
C ILE A 159 1.84 -2.93 13.05
N ALA A 160 1.10 -3.98 13.40
CA ALA A 160 0.62 -4.21 14.77
C ALA A 160 1.79 -4.32 15.76
N ASP A 161 2.85 -5.05 15.41
CA ASP A 161 4.05 -5.18 16.25
C ASP A 161 4.80 -3.87 16.40
N SER A 162 4.84 -3.07 15.34
CA SER A 162 5.53 -1.77 15.35
C SER A 162 4.83 -0.74 16.23
N TYR A 163 3.50 -0.84 16.35
CA TYR A 163 2.66 0.10 17.09
C TYR A 163 1.77 -0.65 18.08
N TYR A 164 2.36 -1.54 18.86
CA TYR A 164 1.64 -2.50 19.70
C TYR A 164 0.70 -1.87 20.74
N PHE A 165 0.91 -0.61 21.13
CA PHE A 165 -0.01 0.12 22.02
C PHE A 165 -1.07 0.96 21.30
N GLY A 166 -1.15 0.89 19.98
CA GLY A 166 -2.24 1.49 19.22
C GLY A 166 -3.59 0.86 19.58
N LYS A 167 -4.68 1.53 19.21
CA LYS A 167 -6.02 1.01 19.44
C LYS A 167 -6.45 0.03 18.36
N VAL A 168 -7.21 -1.00 18.72
CA VAL A 168 -7.71 -2.00 17.78
C VAL A 168 -8.70 -1.39 16.80
N GLU A 169 -9.48 -0.42 17.24
CA GLU A 169 -10.46 0.31 16.41
C GLU A 169 -9.78 1.15 15.32
N THR A 170 -8.58 1.67 15.61
CA THR A 170 -7.74 2.38 14.63
C THR A 170 -7.08 1.38 13.70
N PHE A 171 -6.52 0.29 14.23
CA PHE A 171 -5.90 -0.77 13.45
C PHE A 171 -6.86 -1.44 12.46
N ALA A 172 -8.12 -1.69 12.85
CA ALA A 172 -9.14 -2.31 12.00
C ALA A 172 -9.51 -1.49 10.74
N LYS A 173 -9.12 -0.21 10.70
CA LYS A 173 -9.32 0.67 9.53
C LYS A 173 -8.17 0.59 8.52
N ILE A 174 -7.03 0.02 8.91
CA ILE A 174 -5.86 -0.14 8.04
C ILE A 174 -6.17 -1.19 6.97
N LYS A 175 -5.93 -0.82 5.70
CA LYS A 175 -6.08 -1.69 4.54
C LYS A 175 -4.75 -1.77 3.78
N VAL A 176 -3.94 -2.77 4.06
CA VAL A 176 -2.74 -3.01 3.22
C VAL A 176 -3.20 -3.55 1.87
N LEU A 177 -2.62 -3.05 0.78
CA LEU A 177 -3.04 -3.39 -0.57
C LEU A 177 -2.16 -4.47 -1.18
N PHE A 178 -2.81 -5.39 -1.90
CA PHE A 178 -2.16 -6.35 -2.78
C PHE A 178 -2.60 -6.11 -4.21
N LEU A 179 -1.68 -5.61 -5.02
CA LEU A 179 -1.86 -5.47 -6.46
C LEU A 179 -1.37 -6.75 -7.14
N GLN A 180 -2.19 -7.32 -8.01
CA GLN A 180 -1.78 -8.45 -8.83
C GLN A 180 -1.98 -8.14 -10.30
N ALA A 181 -0.88 -8.09 -11.06
CA ALA A 181 -0.95 -7.99 -12.50
C ALA A 181 -0.96 -9.41 -13.09
N ALA A 182 -2.10 -9.84 -13.64
CA ALA A 182 -2.28 -11.21 -14.13
C ALA A 182 -3.11 -11.26 -15.41
N GLY A 183 -2.59 -11.94 -16.43
CA GLY A 183 -3.21 -11.98 -17.75
C GLY A 183 -3.31 -10.59 -18.36
N HIS A 184 -4.53 -10.14 -18.69
CA HIS A 184 -4.77 -8.79 -19.19
C HIS A 184 -5.30 -7.82 -18.12
N ARG A 185 -5.22 -8.19 -16.84
CA ARG A 185 -5.87 -7.43 -15.76
C ARG A 185 -4.89 -7.03 -14.67
N VAL A 186 -5.17 -5.91 -14.02
CA VAL A 186 -4.62 -5.57 -12.70
C VAL A 186 -5.74 -5.68 -11.68
N TYR A 187 -5.53 -6.52 -10.67
CA TYR A 187 -6.45 -6.68 -9.56
C TYR A 187 -5.97 -5.84 -8.38
N ALA A 188 -6.87 -5.07 -7.79
CA ALA A 188 -6.63 -4.35 -6.55
C ALA A 188 -7.31 -5.08 -5.41
N TRP A 189 -6.52 -5.76 -4.57
CA TRP A 189 -7.00 -6.38 -3.35
C TRP A 189 -6.64 -5.54 -2.12
N SER A 190 -7.46 -5.59 -1.08
CA SER A 190 -7.13 -5.06 0.24
C SER A 190 -7.24 -6.16 1.30
N MET A 191 -6.29 -6.17 2.23
CA MET A 191 -6.31 -7.03 3.41
C MET A 191 -6.54 -6.16 4.64
N ARG A 192 -7.52 -6.54 5.47
CA ARG A 192 -7.84 -5.84 6.72
C ARG A 192 -8.16 -6.80 7.86
N TYR A 193 -7.99 -6.30 9.08
CA TYR A 193 -8.44 -6.97 10.29
C TYR A 193 -9.90 -6.62 10.61
N VAL A 194 -10.67 -7.60 11.07
CA VAL A 194 -12.05 -7.40 11.55
C VAL A 194 -12.02 -7.41 13.07
N GLU A 195 -12.56 -6.36 13.70
CA GLU A 195 -12.60 -6.24 15.16
C GLU A 195 -13.61 -7.20 15.81
N ASP A 196 -14.79 -7.35 15.20
CA ASP A 196 -15.92 -8.12 15.73
C ASP A 196 -15.70 -9.66 15.73
N GLY A 197 -14.60 -10.12 15.14
CA GLY A 197 -14.11 -11.49 15.24
C GLY A 197 -12.68 -11.55 14.73
N PRO A 198 -11.76 -12.31 15.35
CA PRO A 198 -10.30 -12.29 15.05
C PRO A 198 -10.00 -12.91 13.68
N ALA A 199 -10.49 -12.25 12.65
CA ALA A 199 -10.54 -12.67 11.28
C ALA A 199 -9.91 -11.60 10.40
N TYR A 200 -9.47 -12.04 9.23
CA TYR A 200 -8.87 -11.18 8.22
C TYR A 200 -9.71 -11.34 6.96
N GLU A 201 -9.99 -10.22 6.31
CA GLU A 201 -10.74 -10.22 5.07
C GLU A 201 -9.86 -9.72 3.93
N LEU A 202 -9.80 -10.52 2.86
CA LEU A 202 -9.26 -10.11 1.57
C LEU A 202 -10.41 -9.66 0.67
N TRP A 203 -10.45 -8.38 0.34
CA TRP A 203 -11.47 -7.78 -0.52
C TRP A 203 -10.90 -7.46 -1.89
N LEU A 204 -11.67 -7.75 -2.96
CA LEU A 204 -11.39 -7.22 -4.28
C LEU A 204 -12.00 -5.81 -4.37
N GLU A 205 -11.15 -4.79 -4.34
CA GLU A 205 -11.56 -3.39 -4.38
C GLU A 205 -11.93 -2.96 -5.80
N ASP A 206 -11.12 -3.35 -6.80
CA ASP A 206 -11.42 -3.10 -8.23
C ASP A 206 -10.58 -3.99 -9.16
N VAL A 207 -10.93 -3.99 -10.45
CA VAL A 207 -10.21 -4.67 -11.53
C VAL A 207 -10.07 -3.76 -12.74
N LEU A 208 -8.82 -3.53 -13.16
CA LEU A 208 -8.52 -2.85 -14.41
C LEU A 208 -8.27 -3.87 -15.52
N ASP A 209 -9.17 -3.96 -16.50
CA ASP A 209 -8.92 -4.68 -17.75
C ASP A 209 -8.11 -3.80 -18.71
N ILE A 210 -6.95 -4.28 -19.15
CA ILE A 210 -5.97 -3.51 -19.89
C ILE A 210 -6.19 -3.67 -21.39
N HIS A 211 -6.50 -2.56 -22.03
CA HIS A 211 -6.56 -2.43 -23.49
C HIS A 211 -5.38 -1.60 -24.02
N VAL A 212 -4.46 -2.27 -24.71
CA VAL A 212 -3.22 -1.65 -25.21
C VAL A 212 -3.35 -1.03 -26.60
N LYS A 213 -4.49 -1.19 -27.28
CA LYS A 213 -4.71 -0.60 -28.60
C LYS A 213 -5.12 0.86 -28.44
N PHE A 214 -4.49 1.75 -29.22
CA PHE A 214 -4.76 3.18 -29.14
C PHE A 214 -6.21 3.54 -29.53
N GLU A 215 -6.84 2.72 -30.36
CA GLU A 215 -8.24 2.89 -30.77
C GLU A 215 -9.20 2.75 -29.58
N GLU A 216 -8.82 2.01 -28.54
CA GLU A 216 -9.63 1.72 -27.34
C GLU A 216 -9.41 2.77 -26.22
N ARG A 217 -8.59 3.80 -26.46
CA ARG A 217 -8.18 4.79 -25.44
C ARG A 217 -9.33 5.56 -24.79
N GLU A 218 -10.41 5.81 -25.54
CA GLU A 218 -11.55 6.60 -25.05
C GLU A 218 -12.29 5.87 -23.93
N GLU A 219 -12.29 4.54 -23.96
CA GLU A 219 -12.83 3.70 -22.89
C GLU A 219 -11.76 3.38 -21.83
N MET A 220 -10.51 3.17 -22.26
CA MET A 220 -9.43 2.72 -21.38
C MET A 220 -8.96 3.81 -20.41
N LEU A 221 -8.75 5.04 -20.89
CA LEU A 221 -8.15 6.11 -20.07
C LEU A 221 -9.03 6.47 -18.86
N PRO A 222 -10.35 6.70 -18.98
CA PRO A 222 -11.18 7.01 -17.82
C PRO A 222 -11.22 5.87 -16.80
N ARG A 223 -11.23 4.60 -17.26
CA ARG A 223 -11.20 3.43 -16.38
C ARG A 223 -9.88 3.35 -15.62
N ALA A 224 -8.76 3.54 -16.31
CA ALA A 224 -7.45 3.51 -15.66
C ALA A 224 -7.31 4.65 -14.64
N VAL A 225 -7.72 5.87 -14.99
CA VAL A 225 -7.70 7.00 -14.06
C VAL A 225 -8.54 6.68 -12.83
N SER A 226 -9.75 6.17 -13.00
CA SER A 226 -10.64 5.81 -11.88
C SER A 226 -10.01 4.75 -10.98
N PHE A 227 -9.45 3.68 -11.56
CA PHE A 227 -8.79 2.60 -10.84
C PHE A 227 -7.58 3.10 -10.03
N TRP A 228 -6.67 3.84 -10.65
CA TRP A 228 -5.48 4.34 -9.97
C TRP A 228 -5.81 5.46 -8.96
N TRP A 229 -6.87 6.21 -9.19
CA TRP A 229 -7.38 7.18 -8.21
C TRP A 229 -7.96 6.49 -6.98
N LEU A 230 -8.73 5.41 -7.14
CA LEU A 230 -9.19 4.59 -6.02
C LEU A 230 -8.01 4.09 -5.18
N LEU A 231 -6.96 3.57 -5.84
CA LEU A 231 -5.75 3.14 -5.15
C LEU A 231 -5.06 4.28 -4.40
N LYS A 232 -4.99 5.48 -5.00
CA LYS A 232 -4.50 6.70 -4.33
C LYS A 232 -5.23 6.93 -3.01
N GLU A 233 -6.56 6.97 -3.04
CA GLU A 233 -7.37 7.21 -1.85
C GLU A 233 -7.19 6.11 -0.79
N LEU A 234 -7.13 4.84 -1.21
CA LEU A 234 -6.94 3.71 -0.29
C LEU A 234 -5.57 3.73 0.40
N VAL A 235 -4.49 4.03 -0.33
CA VAL A 235 -3.15 4.14 0.26
C VAL A 235 -3.06 5.36 1.16
N ALA A 236 -3.62 6.50 0.73
CA ALA A 236 -3.63 7.72 1.54
C ALA A 236 -4.37 7.51 2.86
N GLU A 237 -5.55 6.89 2.84
CA GLU A 237 -6.32 6.59 4.05
C GLU A 237 -5.56 5.61 4.96
N THR A 238 -4.98 4.56 4.39
CA THR A 238 -4.19 3.58 5.16
C THR A 238 -2.99 4.23 5.84
N THR A 239 -2.28 5.12 5.15
CA THR A 239 -1.16 5.89 5.71
C THR A 239 -1.62 6.75 6.88
N LYS A 240 -2.75 7.47 6.74
CA LYS A 240 -3.31 8.29 7.83
C LYS A 240 -3.68 7.44 9.05
N GLN A 241 -4.28 6.27 8.85
CA GLN A 241 -4.59 5.36 9.96
C GLN A 241 -3.32 4.84 10.67
N ILE A 242 -2.24 4.58 9.94
CA ILE A 242 -0.94 4.20 10.55
C ILE A 242 -0.34 5.38 11.34
N MET A 243 -0.45 6.61 10.86
CA MET A 243 -0.01 7.81 11.61
C MET A 243 -0.81 7.98 12.90
N MET A 244 -2.13 7.82 12.85
CA MET A 244 -2.97 7.82 14.05
C MET A 244 -2.54 6.72 15.03
N LEU A 245 -2.25 5.51 14.53
CA LEU A 245 -1.79 4.39 15.35
C LEU A 245 -0.42 4.66 16.00
N ARG A 246 0.49 5.31 15.27
CA ARG A 246 1.78 5.79 15.80
C ARG A 246 1.59 6.77 16.95
N ASP A 247 0.66 7.70 16.81
CA ASP A 247 0.41 8.74 17.80
C ASP A 247 -0.21 8.13 19.06
N GLU A 248 -1.20 7.25 18.92
CA GLU A 248 -1.78 6.47 20.02
C GLU A 248 -0.71 5.66 20.77
N HIS A 249 0.13 4.94 20.02
CA HIS A 249 1.24 4.18 20.59
C HIS A 249 2.22 5.07 21.36
N SER A 250 2.56 6.24 20.82
CA SER A 250 3.49 7.19 21.44
C SER A 250 2.92 7.82 22.71
N GLU A 251 1.63 8.14 22.72
CA GLU A 251 0.93 8.60 23.91
C GLU A 251 0.92 7.54 25.01
N GLU A 252 0.64 6.29 24.65
CA GLU A 252 0.55 5.21 25.63
C GLU A 252 1.93 4.83 26.19
N LEU A 253 2.99 4.90 25.38
CA LEU A 253 4.38 4.79 25.84
C LEU A 253 4.73 5.86 26.89
N ARG A 254 4.22 7.10 26.73
CA ARG A 254 4.46 8.17 27.70
C ARG A 254 3.74 7.90 29.02
N LYS A 255 2.51 7.38 28.99
CA LYS A 255 1.73 7.02 30.19
C LYS A 255 2.38 5.88 30.97
N HIS A 256 2.87 4.87 30.27
CA HIS A 256 3.50 3.69 30.88
C HIS A 256 5.00 3.82 31.13
N ARG A 257 5.60 5.00 30.92
CA ARG A 257 7.05 5.22 31.12
C ARG A 257 7.55 4.80 32.50
N PHE A 258 6.72 4.95 33.54
CA PHE A 258 7.06 4.62 34.92
C PHE A 258 6.09 3.62 35.55
N SER A 259 5.33 2.89 34.75
CA SER A 259 4.32 1.93 35.21
C SER A 259 4.41 0.64 34.39
N PRO A 260 4.04 -0.51 34.97
CA PRO A 260 4.02 -1.76 34.22
C PRO A 260 3.10 -1.64 33.02
N SER A 261 3.53 -2.18 31.89
CA SER A 261 2.75 -2.20 30.65
C SER A 261 1.48 -3.04 30.80
N PRO A 262 0.41 -2.74 30.05
CA PRO A 262 -0.79 -3.57 30.03
C PRO A 262 -0.47 -4.98 29.57
N SER A 263 -1.19 -5.96 30.10
CA SER A 263 -0.94 -7.40 29.86
C SER A 263 -1.32 -7.90 28.47
N THR A 264 -2.04 -7.10 27.69
CA THR A 264 -2.48 -7.43 26.33
C THR A 264 -2.37 -6.19 25.46
N ASN A 265 -1.86 -6.36 24.25
CA ASN A 265 -1.63 -5.28 23.29
C ASN A 265 -1.92 -5.76 21.84
N LEU A 266 -1.78 -4.90 20.83
CA LEU A 266 -2.08 -5.28 19.44
C LEU A 266 -1.20 -6.42 18.92
N ALA A 267 0.07 -6.51 19.34
CA ALA A 267 0.94 -7.60 18.90
C ALA A 267 0.40 -8.98 19.34
N ASP A 268 -0.27 -9.04 20.50
CA ASP A 268 -0.90 -10.27 21.01
C ASP A 268 -2.24 -10.57 20.31
N GLN A 269 -3.01 -9.52 20.00
CA GLN A 269 -4.35 -9.65 19.40
C GLN A 269 -4.28 -9.94 17.89
N ILE A 270 -3.37 -9.27 17.20
CA ILE A 270 -3.13 -9.44 15.77
C ILE A 270 -2.07 -10.53 15.61
N ASN A 271 -2.54 -11.74 15.35
CA ASN A 271 -1.68 -12.92 15.19
C ASN A 271 -2.19 -13.82 14.05
N PRO A 272 -2.03 -13.40 12.78
CA PRO A 272 -2.44 -14.21 11.65
C PRO A 272 -1.53 -15.44 11.47
N SER A 273 -2.07 -16.53 10.94
CA SER A 273 -1.25 -17.65 10.48
C SER A 273 -0.59 -17.28 9.14
N ILE A 274 0.70 -17.01 9.19
CA ILE A 274 1.50 -16.65 8.01
C ILE A 274 2.22 -17.90 7.53
N LEU A 275 1.99 -18.27 6.27
CA LEU A 275 2.68 -19.37 5.62
C LEU A 275 3.60 -18.83 4.54
N LYS A 276 4.77 -19.45 4.44
CA LYS A 276 5.65 -19.26 3.30
C LYS A 276 5.34 -20.32 2.26
N LEU A 277 5.23 -19.89 1.01
CA LEU A 277 5.01 -20.77 -0.13
C LEU A 277 6.25 -20.79 -1.02
N THR A 278 6.60 -21.97 -1.56
CA THR A 278 7.61 -22.13 -2.61
C THR A 278 6.94 -22.57 -3.90
N GLU A 279 7.42 -22.07 -5.05
CA GLU A 279 6.80 -22.45 -6.33
C GLU A 279 6.98 -23.95 -6.61
N GLU A 280 8.11 -24.54 -6.18
CA GLU A 280 8.41 -25.97 -6.38
C GLU A 280 7.45 -26.88 -5.62
N ASP A 281 7.18 -26.58 -4.35
CA ASP A 281 6.40 -27.47 -3.48
C ASP A 281 4.90 -27.15 -3.53
N ASP A 282 4.53 -25.87 -3.59
CA ASP A 282 3.16 -25.45 -3.32
C ASP A 282 2.35 -25.12 -4.58
N LYS A 283 2.96 -24.78 -5.71
CA LYS A 283 2.21 -24.38 -6.93
C LYS A 283 1.22 -25.45 -7.40
N THR A 284 1.55 -26.72 -7.19
CA THR A 284 0.75 -27.85 -7.67
C THR A 284 -0.58 -27.96 -6.92
N GLY A 285 -1.66 -27.57 -7.60
CA GLY A 285 -3.02 -27.73 -7.08
C GLY A 285 -3.62 -26.46 -6.45
N LEU A 286 -2.84 -25.40 -6.23
CA LEU A 286 -3.36 -24.11 -5.71
C LEU A 286 -4.47 -23.52 -6.59
N HIS A 287 -4.37 -23.71 -7.91
CA HIS A 287 -5.43 -23.28 -8.85
C HIS A 287 -6.82 -23.90 -8.56
N LYS A 288 -6.90 -24.95 -7.73
CA LYS A 288 -8.17 -25.57 -7.31
C LYS A 288 -8.80 -24.93 -6.08
N ILE A 289 -8.05 -24.15 -5.30
CA ILE A 289 -8.52 -23.51 -4.08
C ILE A 289 -8.83 -22.02 -4.25
N GLY A 290 -8.50 -21.46 -5.42
CA GLY A 290 -8.81 -20.09 -5.80
C GLY A 290 -7.54 -19.26 -6.05
N PRO A 291 -7.67 -17.94 -6.20
CA PRO A 291 -8.93 -17.25 -6.44
C PRO A 291 -9.48 -17.69 -7.81
N PHE A 292 -10.80 -17.88 -7.90
CA PHE A 292 -11.44 -18.26 -9.15
C PHE A 292 -11.71 -16.99 -9.96
N TYR A 293 -10.71 -16.53 -10.71
CA TYR A 293 -10.88 -15.42 -11.63
C TYR A 293 -11.98 -15.79 -12.66
N HIS A 294 -13.10 -15.08 -12.62
CA HIS A 294 -14.16 -15.26 -13.61
C HIS A 294 -13.61 -14.85 -14.99
N LYS A 295 -13.83 -15.74 -15.97
CA LYS A 295 -13.48 -15.52 -17.38
C LYS A 295 -14.26 -14.34 -17.93
#